data_AF-A0A5J9SCR0-F1
#
_entry.id   AF-A0A5J9SCR0-F1
#
_cell.length_a   1.000
_cell.length_b   1.000
_cell.length_c   1.000
_cell.angle_alpha   90.00
_cell.angle_beta   90.00
_cell.angle_gamma   90.00
#
_symmetry.space_group_name_H-M   'P 1'
#
loop_
_entity.id
_entity.type
_entity.pdbx_description
1 polymer ?
#
loop_
_entity_poly.entity_id
_entity_poly.type
_entity_poly.pdbx_seq_one_letter_code
_entity_poly.pdbx_strand_id
1 'polypeptide(L)'
;VHVCSKVAVGTSLMGKGGAVHEYVVGVRIVTPAPPGSERRFAVVREIGSHDPDLNAAKVSLGVLGVISQVTLQLEPLFKRSLTFLKNDSDADLAEMVTVWGRHHEFGDISWLPAQGKRWCSGRTTASTSPRRATVPTTSSPSAPSPRQTSSASERKGSDDAICRASRVLSPVFKEEGFGFTNDGESFTGYPVVGYQHSIQASGACQDVLEEEEEHDGLCPWDPRVHGTFLHNPAISVALSNATAFLKDVMRLRDRNRKAFCGIDLYMGILFRYVTGSTAYLGEAEDSIVLDIAYYRSRVEGRSAVHADVLEQMALYKYGGRPHRGKNRNYAFNDTVGRYPRLGEFLEVKARFDPDGVFSSEWSDQVLGIEGSPISMVPGCAVEGLCTCTDDVHFAPGYVCSTGTVYPDARVCSAVQPAPRCDGAAVNSISHLSPMLAGPT
;
A
#
# COMPACT_ATOMS: atom_id res chain seq x y z
N VAL A 1 -15.14 9.35 6.70
CA VAL A 1 -14.98 8.21 7.64
C VAL A 1 -13.70 7.39 7.41
N HIS A 2 -12.94 7.58 6.31
CA HIS A 2 -11.71 6.83 6.03
C HIS A 2 -10.54 7.03 7.03
N VAL A 3 -10.50 8.13 7.78
CA VAL A 3 -9.38 8.50 8.66
C VAL A 3 -9.11 7.47 9.77
N CYS A 4 -10.16 6.87 10.34
CA CYS A 4 -10.04 5.87 11.41
C CYS A 4 -10.18 4.42 10.91
N SER A 5 -10.41 4.25 9.59
CA SER A 5 -10.56 2.94 8.95
C SER A 5 -9.25 2.45 8.30
N LYS A 6 -8.30 3.35 8.05
CA LYS A 6 -7.01 3.08 7.43
C LYS A 6 -5.90 3.66 8.31
N VAL A 7 -4.74 3.00 8.36
CA VAL A 7 -3.51 3.62 8.84
C VAL A 7 -3.09 4.62 7.76
N ALA A 8 -3.60 5.85 7.84
CA ALA A 8 -3.20 6.92 6.93
C ALA A 8 -1.80 7.37 7.33
N VAL A 9 -0.78 6.83 6.65
CA VAL A 9 0.63 7.13 6.92
C VAL A 9 1.06 8.35 6.11
N GLY A 10 1.10 9.51 6.75
CA GLY A 10 2.06 10.55 6.37
C GLY A 10 3.46 10.16 6.84
N THR A 11 4.48 10.64 6.14
CA THR A 11 5.88 10.35 6.49
C THR A 11 6.38 11.31 7.58
N SER A 12 6.75 10.85 8.77
CA SER A 12 7.50 11.65 9.77
C SER A 12 7.93 10.78 10.96
N LEU A 13 9.09 11.10 11.54
CA LEU A 13 9.57 10.59 12.83
C LEU A 13 9.58 11.67 13.93
N MET A 14 9.03 12.86 13.67
CA MET A 14 9.00 13.98 14.60
C MET A 14 7.63 14.13 15.27
N GLY A 15 7.61 14.59 16.52
CA GLY A 15 6.36 14.84 17.26
C GLY A 15 5.49 13.58 17.36
N LYS A 16 4.23 13.69 16.95
CA LYS A 16 3.26 12.57 16.88
C LYS A 16 3.41 11.72 15.60
N GLY A 17 4.39 12.03 14.75
CA GLY A 17 4.61 11.39 13.45
C GLY A 17 3.59 11.80 12.39
N GLY A 18 3.63 11.15 11.24
CA GLY A 18 2.73 11.48 10.12
C GLY A 18 1.42 10.69 10.09
N ALA A 19 1.17 9.82 11.08
CA ALA A 19 -0.04 9.03 11.15
C ALA A 19 -1.26 9.91 11.53
N VAL A 20 -2.22 10.07 10.61
CA VAL A 20 -3.37 10.98 10.83
C VAL A 20 -4.19 10.59 12.07
N HIS A 21 -4.29 9.29 12.37
CA HIS A 21 -5.05 8.80 13.52
C HIS A 21 -4.47 9.23 14.87
N GLU A 22 -3.20 9.60 14.96
CA GLU A 22 -2.59 10.11 16.20
C GLU A 22 -3.02 11.55 16.54
N TYR A 23 -3.61 12.26 15.57
CA TYR A 23 -4.16 13.60 15.74
C TYR A 23 -5.66 13.59 16.07
N VAL A 24 -6.29 12.42 16.17
CA VAL A 24 -7.68 12.31 16.61
C VAL A 24 -7.78 12.57 18.11
N VAL A 25 -8.53 13.61 18.49
CA VAL A 25 -8.78 14.00 19.88
C VAL A 25 -10.23 13.77 20.33
N GLY A 26 -11.09 13.35 19.41
CA GLY A 26 -12.42 12.87 19.75
C GLY A 26 -13.13 12.23 18.58
N VAL A 27 -14.06 11.34 18.87
CA VAL A 27 -14.91 10.67 17.86
C VAL A 27 -16.35 10.58 18.35
N ARG A 28 -17.29 10.66 17.40
CA ARG A 28 -18.69 10.31 17.61
C ARG A 28 -19.01 9.04 16.85
N ILE A 29 -19.25 7.95 17.56
CA ILE A 29 -19.45 6.62 16.98
C ILE A 29 -20.87 6.10 17.25
N VAL A 30 -21.47 5.53 16.22
CA VAL A 30 -22.78 4.87 16.29
C VAL A 30 -22.56 3.38 16.48
N THR A 31 -23.09 2.83 17.57
CA THR A 31 -22.99 1.43 17.98
C THR A 31 -24.38 0.81 18.14
N PRO A 32 -24.56 -0.52 18.12
CA PRO A 32 -25.85 -1.13 18.42
C PRO A 32 -26.25 -0.79 19.85
N ALA A 33 -27.56 -0.75 20.13
CA ALA A 33 -28.01 -0.57 21.49
C ALA A 33 -27.76 -1.83 22.33
N PRO A 34 -27.52 -1.69 23.65
CA PRO A 34 -27.35 -2.83 24.53
C PRO A 34 -28.56 -3.78 24.47
N PRO A 35 -28.34 -5.11 24.62
CA PRO A 35 -29.41 -6.09 24.71
C PRO A 35 -30.45 -5.69 25.77
N GLY A 36 -31.74 -5.78 25.43
CA GLY A 36 -32.85 -5.40 26.32
C GLY A 36 -33.27 -3.92 26.27
N SER A 37 -32.69 -3.11 25.38
CA SER A 37 -33.12 -1.73 25.17
C SER A 37 -34.49 -1.69 24.46
N GLU A 38 -35.57 -1.34 25.17
CA GLU A 38 -36.96 -1.48 24.70
C GLU A 38 -37.32 -0.75 23.39
N ARG A 39 -36.56 0.28 22.97
CA ARG A 39 -36.89 1.12 21.78
C ARG A 39 -35.70 1.73 21.04
N ARG A 40 -34.47 1.29 21.29
CA ARG A 40 -33.28 1.88 20.65
C ARG A 40 -32.57 0.82 19.84
N PHE A 41 -32.43 1.04 18.54
CA PHE A 41 -31.64 0.18 17.63
C PHE A 41 -30.16 0.53 17.68
N ALA A 42 -29.82 1.77 18.05
CA ALA A 42 -28.46 2.26 18.10
C ALA A 42 -28.25 3.25 19.25
N VAL A 43 -26.99 3.38 19.67
CA VAL A 43 -26.50 4.36 20.63
C VAL A 43 -25.39 5.17 19.99
N VAL A 44 -25.46 6.50 20.16
CA VAL A 44 -24.37 7.41 19.81
C VAL A 44 -23.47 7.57 21.03
N ARG A 45 -22.19 7.27 20.86
CA ARG A 45 -21.14 7.43 21.88
C ARG A 45 -20.24 8.58 21.50
N GLU A 46 -19.98 9.47 22.45
CA GLU A 46 -19.03 10.56 22.31
C GLU A 46 -17.78 10.21 23.12
N ILE A 47 -16.66 10.07 22.43
CA ILE A 47 -15.39 9.62 23.01
C ILE A 47 -14.42 10.79 22.88
N GLY A 48 -14.04 11.37 24.01
CA GLY A 48 -13.14 12.53 24.08
C GLY A 48 -11.67 12.16 24.26
N SER A 49 -10.80 13.18 24.34
CA SER A 49 -9.33 13.04 24.44
C SER A 49 -8.85 12.30 25.69
N HIS A 50 -9.67 12.26 26.73
CA HIS A 50 -9.36 11.60 28.01
C HIS A 50 -10.13 10.28 28.21
N ASP A 51 -10.92 9.88 27.22
CA ASP A 51 -11.67 8.63 27.28
C ASP A 51 -10.73 7.44 27.01
N PRO A 52 -10.74 6.38 27.84
CA PRO A 52 -9.89 5.21 27.66
C PRO A 52 -10.11 4.51 26.30
N ASP A 53 -11.31 4.61 25.73
CA ASP A 53 -11.69 3.90 24.51
C ASP A 53 -11.22 4.63 23.24
N LEU A 54 -10.68 5.85 23.36
CA LEU A 54 -10.20 6.63 22.21
C LEU A 54 -9.10 5.90 21.43
N ASN A 55 -8.19 5.21 22.13
CA ASN A 55 -7.08 4.50 21.49
C ASN A 55 -7.55 3.28 20.68
N ALA A 56 -8.70 2.68 21.02
CA ALA A 56 -9.33 1.68 20.18
C ALA A 56 -10.02 2.33 18.96
N ALA A 57 -10.68 3.48 19.16
CA ALA A 57 -11.43 4.15 18.11
C ALA A 57 -10.56 4.82 17.03
N LYS A 58 -9.33 5.22 17.36
CA LYS A 58 -8.36 5.83 16.42
C LYS A 58 -8.11 4.96 15.17
N VAL A 59 -8.01 3.64 15.34
CA VAL A 59 -7.85 2.65 14.27
C VAL A 59 -8.79 1.50 14.55
N SER A 60 -10.03 1.60 14.07
CA SER A 60 -11.13 0.71 14.46
C SER A 60 -11.51 -0.33 13.42
N LEU A 61 -11.06 -0.19 12.17
CA LEU A 61 -11.52 -0.97 11.01
C LEU A 61 -13.05 -0.97 10.77
N GLY A 62 -13.79 -0.11 11.46
CA GLY A 62 -15.25 -0.11 11.44
C GLY A 62 -15.90 -1.15 12.36
N VAL A 63 -15.14 -2.06 12.99
CA VAL A 63 -15.71 -3.16 13.80
C VAL A 63 -16.20 -2.74 15.18
N LEU A 64 -15.90 -1.50 15.60
CA LEU A 64 -16.44 -0.90 16.83
C LEU A 64 -17.78 -0.19 16.59
N GLY A 65 -18.17 0.04 15.32
CA GLY A 65 -19.29 0.87 14.93
C GLY A 65 -18.97 1.89 13.85
N VAL A 66 -19.99 2.65 13.45
CA VAL A 66 -19.87 3.66 12.38
C VAL A 66 -19.46 5.00 12.98
N ILE A 67 -18.24 5.44 12.66
CA ILE A 67 -17.76 6.77 13.07
C ILE A 67 -18.48 7.83 12.22
N SER A 68 -19.35 8.60 12.87
CA SER A 68 -20.14 9.67 12.25
C SER A 68 -19.41 11.02 12.23
N GLN A 69 -18.51 11.25 13.21
CA GLN A 69 -17.74 12.48 13.32
C GLN A 69 -16.36 12.19 13.91
N VAL A 70 -15.35 12.93 13.46
CA VAL A 70 -13.97 12.90 13.98
C VAL A 70 -13.55 14.33 14.28
N THR A 71 -12.97 14.55 15.45
CA THR A 71 -12.33 15.82 15.85
C THR A 71 -10.83 15.65 15.77
N LEU A 72 -10.18 16.44 14.91
CA LEU A 72 -8.73 16.41 14.69
C LEU A 72 -8.08 17.61 15.36
N GLN A 73 -6.96 17.37 16.04
CA GLN A 73 -6.05 18.43 16.45
C GLN A 73 -5.31 18.94 15.20
N LEU A 74 -5.46 20.24 14.92
CA LEU A 74 -4.78 20.89 13.81
C LEU A 74 -3.42 21.45 14.25
N GLU A 75 -2.48 21.47 13.31
CA GLU A 75 -1.22 22.18 13.45
C GLU A 75 -1.30 23.55 12.78
N PRO A 76 -0.54 24.56 13.24
CA PRO A 76 -0.44 25.84 12.55
C PRO A 76 -0.03 25.66 11.09
N LEU A 77 -0.63 26.42 10.18
CA LEU A 77 -0.29 26.35 8.77
C LEU A 77 1.18 26.73 8.53
N PHE A 78 1.93 25.89 7.83
CA PHE A 78 3.34 26.12 7.53
C PHE A 78 3.68 25.88 6.06
N LYS A 79 4.76 26.52 5.61
CA LYS A 79 5.35 26.34 4.29
C LYS A 79 6.52 25.37 4.32
N ARG A 80 6.79 24.77 3.18
CA ARG A 80 7.90 23.84 2.99
C ARG A 80 8.63 24.10 1.69
N SER A 81 9.90 23.73 1.70
CA SER A 81 10.76 23.66 0.53
C SER A 81 11.09 22.21 0.25
N LEU A 82 10.61 21.68 -0.87
CA LEU A 82 10.83 20.31 -1.33
C LEU A 82 11.97 20.28 -2.35
N THR A 83 12.94 19.41 -2.12
CA THR A 83 14.03 19.14 -3.07
C THR A 83 14.25 17.64 -3.18
N PHE A 84 14.39 17.11 -4.39
CA PHE A 84 14.93 15.77 -4.60
C PHE A 84 16.46 15.83 -4.60
N LEU A 85 17.09 15.27 -3.57
CA LEU A 85 18.53 15.17 -3.49
C LEU A 85 19.01 14.11 -4.48
N LYS A 86 20.00 14.48 -5.30
CA LYS A 86 20.62 13.57 -6.25
C LYS A 86 21.57 12.64 -5.50
N ASN A 87 21.17 11.38 -5.35
CA ASN A 87 22.12 10.30 -5.09
C ASN A 87 21.78 9.09 -5.96
N ASP A 88 22.43 8.98 -7.11
CA ASP A 88 22.16 7.91 -8.08
C ASP A 88 22.81 6.56 -7.68
N SER A 89 23.16 6.35 -6.40
CA SER A 89 23.72 5.10 -5.87
C SER A 89 22.95 4.62 -4.64
N ASP A 90 22.69 3.32 -4.54
CA ASP A 90 22.06 2.68 -3.38
C ASP A 90 23.06 2.02 -2.40
N ALA A 91 24.36 2.27 -2.57
CA ALA A 91 25.41 1.60 -1.80
C ALA A 91 25.30 1.81 -0.27
N ASP A 92 24.81 2.97 0.16
CA ASP A 92 24.62 3.36 1.57
C ASP A 92 23.16 3.28 2.02
N LEU A 93 22.25 2.75 1.18
CA LEU A 93 20.81 2.79 1.43
C LEU A 93 20.43 2.10 2.74
N ALA A 94 21.04 0.96 3.06
CA ALA A 94 20.70 0.17 4.25
C ALA A 94 20.97 0.92 5.56
N GLU A 95 22.05 1.71 5.59
CA GLU A 95 22.41 2.57 6.71
C GLU A 95 21.58 3.86 6.69
N MET A 96 21.50 4.51 5.53
CA MET A 96 20.86 5.81 5.34
C MET A 96 19.36 5.80 5.66
N VAL A 97 18.64 4.70 5.35
CA VAL A 97 17.21 4.59 5.65
C VAL A 97 16.91 4.79 7.14
N THR A 98 17.84 4.42 8.03
CA THR A 98 17.56 4.47 9.48
C THR A 98 17.65 5.87 10.07
N VAL A 99 18.36 6.77 9.38
CA VAL A 99 18.63 8.14 9.85
C VAL A 99 17.90 9.20 9.03
N TRP A 100 17.52 8.90 7.78
CA TRP A 100 16.96 9.88 6.86
C TRP A 100 15.71 10.58 7.40
N GLY A 101 14.74 9.82 7.92
CA GLY A 101 13.48 10.36 8.45
C GLY A 101 13.66 11.24 9.69
N ARG A 102 14.80 11.14 10.40
CA ARG A 102 15.15 12.01 11.53
C ARG A 102 15.84 13.31 11.07
N HIS A 103 16.56 13.26 9.95
CA HIS A 103 17.23 14.43 9.37
C HIS A 103 16.32 15.27 8.47
N HIS A 104 15.35 14.62 7.82
CA HIS A 104 14.40 15.24 6.91
C HIS A 104 12.99 14.91 7.34
N GLU A 105 12.37 15.82 8.09
CA GLU A 105 10.97 15.70 8.46
C GLU A 105 10.14 15.51 7.18
N PHE A 106 9.33 14.45 7.09
CA PHE A 106 8.58 14.08 5.90
C PHE A 106 9.41 13.83 4.62
N GLY A 107 10.68 13.45 4.77
CA GLY A 107 11.50 12.97 3.68
C GLY A 107 11.20 11.52 3.34
N ASP A 108 11.06 11.23 2.05
CA ASP A 108 10.83 9.88 1.53
C ASP A 108 12.01 9.41 0.68
N ILE A 109 12.18 8.09 0.55
CA ILE A 109 13.20 7.49 -0.32
C ILE A 109 12.50 6.60 -1.33
N SER A 110 12.68 6.88 -2.62
CA SER A 110 12.33 5.96 -3.71
C SER A 110 13.57 5.17 -4.10
N TRP A 111 13.56 3.86 -3.93
CA TRP A 111 14.66 2.98 -4.33
C TRP A 111 14.30 2.21 -5.59
N LEU A 112 15.16 2.29 -6.60
CA LEU A 112 15.10 1.55 -7.86
C LEU A 112 16.12 0.40 -7.79
N PRO A 113 15.78 -0.73 -7.16
CA PRO A 113 16.69 -1.85 -6.93
C PRO A 113 17.31 -2.39 -8.21
N ALA A 114 16.55 -2.60 -9.30
CA ALA A 114 17.16 -3.17 -10.51
C ALA A 114 18.25 -2.25 -11.08
N GLN A 115 18.00 -0.94 -11.04
CA GLN A 115 18.92 0.10 -11.50
C GLN A 115 20.07 0.41 -10.53
N GLY A 116 19.96 0.04 -9.25
CA GLY A 116 20.99 0.36 -8.25
C GLY A 116 20.97 1.83 -7.82
N LYS A 117 19.82 2.50 -7.97
CA LYS A 117 19.67 3.95 -7.79
C LYS A 117 18.64 4.25 -6.72
N ARG A 118 18.76 5.40 -6.07
CA ARG A 118 17.74 5.93 -5.16
C ARG A 118 17.47 7.39 -5.45
N TRP A 119 16.29 7.88 -5.08
CA TRP A 119 16.00 9.30 -5.01
C TRP A 119 15.44 9.60 -3.65
N CYS A 120 15.88 10.71 -3.07
CA CYS A 120 15.49 11.05 -1.72
C CYS A 120 14.89 12.44 -1.74
N SER A 121 13.66 12.57 -1.25
CA SER A 121 13.05 13.87 -1.06
C SER A 121 13.44 14.40 0.32
N GLY A 122 13.99 15.60 0.33
CA GLY A 122 14.23 16.38 1.53
C GLY A 122 13.23 17.52 1.58
N ARG A 123 12.64 17.76 2.75
CA ARG A 123 11.70 18.87 2.95
C ARG A 123 12.12 19.68 4.15
N THR A 124 12.38 20.97 3.97
CA THR A 124 12.75 21.90 5.04
C THR A 124 11.67 22.97 5.25
N THR A 125 11.65 23.58 6.42
CA THR A 125 10.79 24.74 6.70
C THR A 125 11.29 25.95 5.91
N ALA A 126 10.38 26.62 5.19
CA ALA A 126 10.71 27.80 4.40
C ALA A 126 10.17 29.08 5.09
N SER A 127 11.02 30.09 5.28
CA SER A 127 10.65 31.35 5.96
C SER A 127 10.17 32.47 5.03
N THR A 128 10.15 32.28 3.71
CA THR A 128 10.00 33.38 2.74
C THR A 128 8.66 33.41 1.95
N SER A 129 8.42 34.59 1.34
CA SER A 129 7.32 35.14 0.50
C SER A 129 6.47 34.16 -0.36
N PRO A 130 5.27 34.52 -0.87
CA PRO A 130 4.31 33.56 -1.41
C PRO A 130 4.75 32.99 -2.76
N ARG A 131 4.94 31.68 -2.81
CA ARG A 131 4.85 30.88 -4.04
C ARG A 131 3.77 29.83 -3.82
N ARG A 132 2.88 29.70 -4.79
CA ARG A 132 1.76 28.77 -4.78
C ARG A 132 2.23 27.54 -5.57
N ALA A 133 2.80 26.57 -4.87
CA ALA A 133 3.09 25.27 -5.45
C ALA A 133 1.85 24.38 -5.31
N THR A 134 1.49 23.71 -6.39
CA THR A 134 0.43 22.68 -6.41
C THR A 134 1.00 21.41 -7.01
N VAL A 135 0.41 20.27 -6.67
CA VAL A 135 0.64 19.01 -7.37
C VAL A 135 -0.50 18.83 -8.36
N PRO A 136 -0.37 19.22 -9.65
CA PRO A 136 -1.29 18.72 -10.65
C PRO A 136 -1.16 17.19 -10.74
N THR A 137 -2.25 16.50 -10.43
CA THR A 137 -2.39 15.04 -10.64
C THR A 137 -2.79 14.67 -12.07
N THR A 138 -2.95 15.66 -12.95
CA THR A 138 -3.06 15.36 -14.37
C THR A 138 -1.68 14.91 -14.83
N SER A 139 -1.60 13.66 -15.30
CA SER A 139 -0.50 13.30 -16.20
C SER A 139 -0.43 14.39 -17.25
N SER A 140 0.70 15.08 -17.37
CA SER A 140 0.93 15.99 -18.49
C SER A 140 0.48 15.27 -19.77
N PRO A 141 -0.34 15.89 -20.63
CA PRO A 141 -0.78 15.25 -21.88
C PRO A 141 0.39 14.85 -22.79
N SER A 142 1.58 15.40 -22.54
CA SER A 142 2.86 15.08 -23.19
C SER A 142 3.63 13.89 -22.60
N ALA A 143 3.30 13.43 -21.39
CA ALA A 143 3.95 12.28 -20.78
C ALA A 143 3.38 10.99 -21.39
N PRO A 144 4.20 10.08 -21.93
CA PRO A 144 3.70 8.79 -22.40
C PRO A 144 2.99 8.11 -21.23
N SER A 145 1.69 7.88 -21.36
CA SER A 145 0.90 7.27 -20.30
C SER A 145 1.62 6.00 -19.83
N PRO A 146 2.00 5.90 -18.53
CA PRO A 146 2.64 4.72 -17.97
C PRO A 146 1.88 3.44 -18.29
N ARG A 147 0.57 3.56 -18.57
CA ARG A 147 -0.36 2.53 -19.04
C ARG A 147 0.02 1.86 -20.37
N GLN A 148 0.39 2.61 -21.41
CA GLN A 148 0.64 2.02 -22.74
C GLN A 148 1.96 1.24 -22.75
N THR A 149 2.97 1.77 -22.08
CA THR A 149 4.29 1.14 -21.94
C THR A 149 4.28 -0.01 -20.94
N SER A 150 3.62 0.10 -19.78
CA SER A 150 3.55 -0.98 -18.78
C SER A 150 2.69 -2.15 -19.23
N SER A 151 1.44 -1.92 -19.64
CA SER A 151 0.53 -3.02 -19.95
C SER A 151 0.95 -3.82 -21.19
N ALA A 152 1.61 -3.21 -22.18
CA ALA A 152 2.14 -3.92 -23.34
C ALA A 152 3.44 -4.68 -22.99
N SER A 153 4.35 -4.05 -22.25
CA SER A 153 5.61 -4.66 -21.81
C SER A 153 5.39 -5.78 -20.80
N GLU A 154 4.35 -5.72 -19.97
CA GLU A 154 4.08 -6.74 -18.95
C GLU A 154 3.10 -7.81 -19.46
N ARG A 155 2.24 -7.53 -20.45
CA ARG A 155 1.42 -8.58 -21.10
C ARG A 155 2.21 -9.48 -22.05
N LYS A 156 3.23 -8.95 -22.74
CA LYS A 156 3.95 -9.62 -23.83
C LYS A 156 5.48 -9.53 -23.74
N GLY A 157 6.04 -8.71 -22.85
CA GLY A 157 7.48 -8.41 -22.86
C GLY A 157 8.32 -9.41 -22.08
N SER A 158 9.56 -9.60 -22.56
CA SER A 158 10.60 -10.28 -21.79
C SER A 158 11.03 -9.42 -20.60
N ASP A 159 11.71 -10.01 -19.61
CA ASP A 159 12.27 -9.25 -18.49
C ASP A 159 13.19 -8.13 -19.00
N ASP A 160 13.87 -8.36 -20.12
CA ASP A 160 14.68 -7.34 -20.79
C ASP A 160 13.86 -6.18 -21.35
N ALA A 161 12.64 -6.43 -21.84
CA ALA A 161 11.73 -5.37 -22.28
C ALA A 161 11.25 -4.53 -21.10
N ILE A 162 10.86 -5.17 -20.00
CA ILE A 162 10.46 -4.50 -18.75
C ILE A 162 11.63 -3.67 -18.19
N CYS A 163 12.84 -4.24 -18.16
CA CYS A 163 14.05 -3.53 -17.74
C CYS A 163 14.41 -2.35 -18.64
N ARG A 164 14.18 -2.45 -19.96
CA ARG A 164 14.37 -1.29 -20.86
C ARG A 164 13.33 -0.21 -20.59
N ALA A 165 12.06 -0.58 -20.43
CA ALA A 165 10.99 0.36 -20.14
C ALA A 165 11.20 1.09 -18.81
N SER A 166 11.58 0.39 -17.74
CA SER A 166 11.81 1.01 -16.42
C SER A 166 12.96 2.01 -16.43
N ARG A 167 14.03 1.75 -17.20
CA ARG A 167 15.15 2.69 -17.39
C ARG A 167 14.79 3.95 -18.17
N VAL A 168 13.71 3.91 -18.98
CA VAL A 168 13.22 5.06 -19.75
C VAL A 168 12.22 5.87 -18.93
N LEU A 169 11.29 5.22 -18.23
CA LEU A 169 10.26 5.93 -17.47
C LEU A 169 10.80 6.62 -16.22
N SER A 170 11.78 6.03 -15.53
CA SER A 170 12.24 6.57 -14.27
C SER A 170 12.87 7.98 -14.41
N PRO A 171 13.76 8.28 -15.39
CA PRO A 171 14.24 9.64 -15.60
C PRO A 171 13.14 10.63 -15.99
N VAL A 172 12.13 10.20 -16.77
CA VAL A 172 11.01 11.06 -17.20
C VAL A 172 10.23 11.58 -16.01
N PHE A 173 9.86 10.72 -15.05
CA PHE A 173 9.18 11.17 -13.83
C PHE A 173 9.96 12.23 -13.06
N LYS A 174 11.29 12.14 -13.07
CA LYS A 174 12.16 13.11 -12.42
C LYS A 174 12.23 14.43 -13.19
N GLU A 175 12.31 14.38 -14.52
CA GLU A 175 12.34 15.57 -15.38
C GLU A 175 11.01 16.33 -15.34
N GLU A 176 9.89 15.63 -15.24
CA GLU A 176 8.55 16.19 -15.03
C GLU A 176 8.28 16.61 -13.58
N GLY A 177 9.32 16.59 -12.73
CA GLY A 177 9.23 17.04 -11.35
C GLY A 177 8.27 16.22 -10.49
N PHE A 178 8.01 14.95 -10.81
CA PHE A 178 7.06 14.07 -10.13
C PHE A 178 5.64 14.66 -10.00
N GLY A 179 5.23 15.49 -10.97
CA GLY A 179 3.94 16.17 -10.96
C GLY A 179 3.89 17.42 -10.07
N PHE A 180 5.00 17.90 -9.51
CA PHE A 180 5.05 19.19 -8.81
C PHE A 180 5.09 20.36 -9.80
N THR A 181 4.44 21.48 -9.47
CA THR A 181 4.63 22.77 -10.16
C THR A 181 5.12 23.84 -9.19
N ASN A 182 5.85 24.82 -9.72
CA ASN A 182 6.39 25.92 -8.90
C ASN A 182 5.44 27.11 -8.78
N ASP A 183 4.53 27.26 -9.74
CA ASP A 183 3.58 28.36 -9.90
C ASP A 183 2.11 27.89 -10.01
N GLY A 184 1.88 26.58 -9.98
CA GLY A 184 0.57 25.97 -10.17
C GLY A 184 0.30 25.50 -11.60
N GLU A 185 1.15 25.85 -12.56
CA GLU A 185 0.98 25.53 -13.98
C GLU A 185 2.12 24.66 -14.52
N SER A 186 3.38 24.99 -14.18
CA SER A 186 4.55 24.35 -14.76
C SER A 186 5.63 24.01 -13.72
N PHE A 187 6.37 22.93 -13.99
CA PHE A 187 7.57 22.61 -13.25
C PHE A 187 8.76 23.38 -13.83
N THR A 188 9.38 24.23 -13.01
CA THR A 188 10.57 25.01 -13.40
C THR A 188 11.84 24.55 -12.67
N GLY A 189 11.72 23.64 -11.71
CA GLY A 189 12.84 23.03 -11.00
C GLY A 189 12.66 22.98 -9.49
N TYR A 190 13.60 22.33 -8.80
CA TYR A 190 13.67 22.32 -7.34
C TYR A 190 14.51 23.51 -6.81
N PRO A 191 14.21 24.06 -5.62
CA PRO A 191 13.16 23.62 -4.70
C PRO A 191 11.75 24.06 -5.12
N VAL A 192 10.77 23.21 -4.83
CA VAL A 192 9.35 23.56 -4.90
C VAL A 192 8.91 24.06 -3.53
N VAL A 193 8.43 25.31 -3.46
CA VAL A 193 8.07 25.97 -2.20
C VAL A 193 6.59 26.32 -2.17
N GLY A 194 5.90 25.92 -1.11
CA GLY A 194 4.45 26.11 -0.96
C GLY A 194 3.94 25.70 0.43
N TYR A 195 2.64 25.84 0.64
CA TYR A 195 2.01 25.38 1.88
C TYR A 195 1.99 23.84 1.93
N GLN A 196 2.20 23.27 3.12
CA GLN A 196 2.23 21.81 3.33
C GLN A 196 1.01 21.10 2.74
N HIS A 197 -0.20 21.65 2.96
CA HIS A 197 -1.43 21.05 2.43
C HIS A 197 -1.47 21.01 0.89
N SER A 198 -0.85 21.97 0.20
CA SER A 198 -0.79 22.02 -1.26
C SER A 198 0.32 21.13 -1.85
N ILE A 199 1.38 20.86 -1.08
CA ILE A 199 2.51 20.00 -1.49
C ILE A 199 2.23 18.51 -1.20
N GLN A 200 1.52 18.20 -0.11
CA GLN A 200 1.21 16.80 0.25
C GLN A 200 -0.08 16.26 -0.35
N ALA A 201 -1.06 17.12 -0.65
CA ALA A 201 -2.29 16.66 -1.26
C ALA A 201 -2.00 16.09 -2.64
N SER A 202 -2.54 14.89 -2.89
CA SER A 202 -2.63 14.32 -4.23
C SER A 202 -4.09 14.45 -4.66
N GLY A 203 -4.38 15.16 -5.76
CA GLY A 203 -5.65 15.05 -6.45
C GLY A 203 -6.45 16.34 -6.60
N ALA A 204 -6.81 16.65 -7.85
CA ALA A 204 -8.14 17.09 -8.27
C ALA A 204 -8.80 16.03 -9.19
N CYS A 205 -8.19 14.83 -9.31
CA CYS A 205 -8.76 13.76 -10.13
C CYS A 205 -10.00 13.19 -9.40
N GLN A 206 -11.10 13.02 -10.14
CA GLN A 206 -12.48 12.78 -9.65
C GLN A 206 -13.28 14.01 -9.19
N ASP A 207 -12.77 15.24 -9.30
CA ASP A 207 -13.59 16.46 -9.13
C ASP A 207 -14.50 16.77 -10.35
N VAL A 208 -14.70 15.80 -11.25
CA VAL A 208 -15.61 15.92 -12.39
C VAL A 208 -17.04 15.91 -11.86
N LEU A 209 -17.62 17.10 -11.71
CA LEU A 209 -19.06 17.29 -11.58
C LEU A 209 -19.72 16.62 -12.80
N GLU A 210 -20.88 15.99 -12.60
CA GLU A 210 -21.57 15.09 -13.56
C GLU A 210 -21.85 15.69 -14.97
N GLU A 211 -21.48 16.94 -15.23
CA GLU A 211 -21.84 17.71 -16.43
C GLU A 211 -20.69 17.94 -17.44
N GLU A 212 -19.43 17.55 -17.17
CA GLU A 212 -18.33 17.71 -18.14
C GLU A 212 -17.97 16.37 -18.81
N GLU A 213 -18.28 16.25 -20.10
CA GLU A 213 -18.03 15.06 -20.95
C GLU A 213 -16.55 14.86 -21.35
N GLU A 214 -15.64 15.73 -20.92
CA GLU A 214 -14.21 15.63 -21.26
C GLU A 214 -13.44 14.83 -20.22
N HIS A 215 -12.52 13.97 -20.68
CA HIS A 215 -11.72 13.05 -19.87
C HIS A 215 -10.70 13.76 -18.93
N ASP A 216 -10.82 15.08 -18.79
CA ASP A 216 -10.01 15.92 -17.93
C ASP A 216 -10.42 15.67 -16.46
N GLY A 217 -9.51 15.10 -15.68
CA GLY A 217 -9.75 14.78 -14.27
C GLY A 217 -9.95 13.30 -13.95
N LEU A 218 -9.81 12.38 -14.91
CA LEU A 218 -9.77 10.95 -14.60
C LEU A 218 -8.46 10.57 -13.89
N CYS A 219 -8.56 9.85 -12.77
CA CYS A 219 -7.36 9.37 -12.09
C CYS A 219 -6.62 8.34 -12.95
N PRO A 220 -5.28 8.21 -12.83
CA PRO A 220 -4.49 7.23 -13.60
C PRO A 220 -4.92 5.76 -13.43
N TRP A 221 -5.64 5.44 -12.36
CA TRP A 221 -6.18 4.12 -12.04
C TRP A 221 -7.68 3.97 -12.37
N ASP A 222 -8.32 4.95 -13.02
CA ASP A 222 -9.75 4.89 -13.31
C ASP A 222 -10.08 3.72 -14.26
N PRO A 223 -11.02 2.83 -13.88
CA PRO A 223 -11.33 1.64 -14.65
C PRO A 223 -12.02 1.94 -16.00
N ARG A 224 -12.72 3.07 -16.14
CA ARG A 224 -13.44 3.46 -17.36
C ARG A 224 -12.47 3.70 -18.53
N VAL A 225 -11.30 4.22 -18.21
CA VAL A 225 -10.19 4.34 -19.16
C VAL A 225 -9.21 3.19 -19.04
N HIS A 226 -9.60 2.03 -18.50
CA HIS A 226 -8.70 0.90 -18.23
C HIS A 226 -7.33 1.32 -17.68
N GLY A 227 -7.33 2.21 -16.69
CA GLY A 227 -6.16 2.76 -16.03
C GLY A 227 -5.26 1.69 -15.40
N THR A 228 -4.19 2.17 -14.75
CA THR A 228 -3.19 1.32 -14.09
C THR A 228 -3.88 0.34 -13.14
N PHE A 229 -3.54 -0.94 -13.29
CA PHE A 229 -4.05 -2.03 -12.46
C PHE A 229 -2.87 -2.76 -11.84
N LEU A 230 -2.66 -2.51 -10.55
CA LEU A 230 -1.47 -2.93 -9.84
C LEU A 230 -1.83 -3.48 -8.47
N HIS A 231 -0.93 -4.27 -7.92
CA HIS A 231 -0.85 -4.51 -6.49
C HIS A 231 0.03 -3.42 -5.87
N ASN A 232 -0.38 -2.90 -4.71
CA ASN A 232 0.37 -1.91 -3.96
C ASN A 232 0.44 -2.30 -2.46
N PRO A 233 0.99 -3.48 -2.11
CA PRO A 233 1.17 -3.83 -0.71
C PRO A 233 2.05 -2.79 -0.01
N ALA A 234 1.77 -2.60 1.28
CA ALA A 234 2.59 -1.77 2.13
C ALA A 234 2.88 -2.46 3.46
N ILE A 235 4.14 -2.57 3.85
CA ILE A 235 4.54 -3.32 5.05
C ILE A 235 5.42 -2.40 5.90
N SER A 236 5.14 -2.30 7.20
CA SER A 236 6.03 -1.61 8.12
C SER A 236 7.09 -2.58 8.66
N VAL A 237 8.31 -2.08 8.83
CA VAL A 237 9.42 -2.77 9.49
C VAL A 237 10.03 -1.80 10.50
N ALA A 238 10.23 -2.25 11.73
CA ALA A 238 10.83 -1.45 12.78
C ALA A 238 12.19 -0.88 12.36
N LEU A 239 12.49 0.37 12.74
CA LEU A 239 13.77 1.01 12.41
C LEU A 239 14.97 0.21 12.95
N SER A 240 14.80 -0.47 14.09
CA SER A 240 15.79 -1.37 14.70
C SER A 240 16.19 -2.53 13.77
N ASN A 241 15.28 -2.97 12.90
CA ASN A 241 15.46 -4.07 11.96
C ASN A 241 15.74 -3.63 10.51
N ALA A 242 15.50 -2.36 10.18
CA ALA A 242 15.51 -1.84 8.82
C ALA A 242 16.82 -2.08 8.04
N THR A 243 17.99 -1.86 8.67
CA THR A 243 19.29 -2.11 8.02
C THR A 243 19.50 -3.58 7.69
N ALA A 244 19.18 -4.48 8.63
CA ALA A 244 19.33 -5.92 8.41
C ALA A 244 18.39 -6.40 7.30
N PHE A 245 17.14 -5.94 7.34
CA PHE A 245 16.14 -6.21 6.32
C PHE A 245 16.62 -5.76 4.93
N LEU A 246 17.07 -4.51 4.78
CA LEU A 246 17.54 -4.01 3.49
C LEU A 246 18.76 -4.76 2.97
N LYS A 247 19.68 -5.18 3.85
CA LYS A 247 20.82 -6.02 3.45
C LYS A 247 20.39 -7.37 2.90
N ASP A 248 19.29 -7.94 3.37
CA ASP A 248 18.71 -9.15 2.77
C ASP A 248 18.03 -8.85 1.43
N VAL A 249 17.26 -7.75 1.32
CA VAL A 249 16.63 -7.37 0.03
C VAL A 249 17.68 -7.06 -1.04
N MET A 250 18.79 -6.40 -0.66
CA MET A 250 19.93 -6.16 -1.55
C MET A 250 20.58 -7.48 -1.99
N ARG A 251 20.74 -8.46 -1.08
CA ARG A 251 21.19 -9.81 -1.44
C ARG A 251 20.23 -10.51 -2.40
N LEU A 252 18.93 -10.35 -2.21
CA LEU A 252 17.90 -10.89 -3.11
C LEU A 252 17.99 -10.27 -4.51
N ARG A 253 18.12 -8.93 -4.56
CA ARG A 253 18.39 -8.17 -5.78
C ARG A 253 19.64 -8.65 -6.51
N ASP A 254 20.73 -8.87 -5.78
CA ASP A 254 22.02 -9.23 -6.40
C ASP A 254 22.02 -10.64 -7.02
N ARG A 255 21.12 -11.53 -6.56
CA ARG A 255 20.91 -12.85 -7.19
C ARG A 255 20.21 -12.76 -8.54
N ASN A 256 19.23 -11.86 -8.67
CA ASN A 256 18.50 -11.65 -9.93
C ASN A 256 17.99 -10.20 -10.03
N ARG A 257 18.84 -9.30 -10.53
CA ARG A 257 18.45 -7.88 -10.68
C ARG A 257 17.27 -7.68 -11.64
N LYS A 258 17.11 -8.55 -12.64
CA LYS A 258 16.04 -8.42 -13.64
C LYS A 258 14.66 -8.64 -13.04
N ALA A 259 14.54 -9.46 -11.99
CA ALA A 259 13.31 -9.68 -11.25
C ALA A 259 12.72 -8.39 -10.64
N PHE A 260 13.56 -7.39 -10.38
CA PHE A 260 13.15 -6.11 -9.79
C PHE A 260 12.75 -5.06 -10.83
N CYS A 261 12.94 -5.32 -12.12
CA CYS A 261 12.63 -4.33 -13.16
C CYS A 261 11.15 -3.96 -13.23
N GLY A 262 10.25 -4.88 -12.85
CA GLY A 262 8.81 -4.59 -12.73
C GLY A 262 8.51 -3.63 -11.58
N ILE A 263 9.22 -3.74 -10.46
CA ILE A 263 9.10 -2.78 -9.34
C ILE A 263 9.64 -1.41 -9.77
N ASP A 264 10.81 -1.37 -10.42
CA ASP A 264 11.39 -0.13 -10.96
C ASP A 264 10.50 0.55 -12.00
N LEU A 265 9.68 -0.20 -12.74
CA LEU A 265 8.72 0.33 -13.71
C LEU A 265 7.66 1.22 -13.05
N TYR A 266 7.32 0.91 -11.80
CA TYR A 266 6.37 1.65 -10.97
C TYR A 266 7.08 2.53 -9.93
N MET A 267 8.23 3.09 -10.31
CA MET A 267 9.03 4.02 -9.50
C MET A 267 9.72 3.42 -8.27
N GLY A 268 9.82 2.10 -8.19
CA GLY A 268 10.62 1.42 -7.18
C GLY A 268 9.88 1.15 -5.88
N ILE A 269 10.66 0.91 -4.83
CA ILE A 269 10.18 0.76 -3.45
C ILE A 269 10.21 2.12 -2.78
N LEU A 270 9.06 2.59 -2.31
CA LEU A 270 8.95 3.86 -1.59
C LEU A 270 9.04 3.60 -0.09
N PHE A 271 10.08 4.14 0.55
CA PHE A 271 10.25 4.16 1.99
C PHE A 271 9.67 5.45 2.56
N ARG A 272 8.70 5.28 3.45
CA ARG A 272 8.09 6.32 4.28
C ARG A 272 8.37 6.03 5.74
N TYR A 273 8.14 7.01 6.61
CA TYR A 273 8.41 6.88 8.04
C TYR A 273 7.18 7.08 8.89
N VAL A 274 7.04 6.28 9.93
CA VAL A 274 5.92 6.39 10.88
C VAL A 274 6.45 6.22 12.30
N THR A 275 5.99 7.05 13.22
CA THR A 275 6.32 6.91 14.64
C THR A 275 5.51 5.80 15.30
N GLY A 276 5.97 5.34 16.46
CA GLY A 276 5.13 4.55 17.37
C GLY A 276 3.80 5.27 17.66
N SER A 277 2.73 4.48 17.79
CA SER A 277 1.34 4.93 17.80
C SER A 277 0.65 4.58 19.12
N THR A 278 -0.15 5.51 19.65
CA THR A 278 -0.97 5.27 20.84
C THR A 278 -2.23 4.45 20.54
N ALA A 279 -2.69 4.39 19.29
CA ALA A 279 -3.79 3.51 18.90
C ALA A 279 -3.47 2.01 19.09
N TYR A 280 -4.42 1.23 19.60
CA TYR A 280 -4.22 -0.20 19.92
C TYR A 280 -3.79 -1.04 18.72
N LEU A 281 -4.33 -0.73 17.54
CA LEU A 281 -4.02 -1.38 16.27
C LEU A 281 -3.02 -0.61 15.39
N GLY A 282 -2.37 0.43 15.94
CA GLY A 282 -1.33 1.21 15.26
C GLY A 282 0.05 0.56 15.35
N GLU A 283 1.07 1.27 14.87
CA GLU A 283 2.48 0.86 14.96
C GLU A 283 2.97 0.88 16.43
N ALA A 284 3.75 -0.11 16.86
CA ALA A 284 4.22 -0.14 18.26
C ALA A 284 5.48 0.71 18.47
N GLU A 285 6.29 0.88 17.43
CA GLU A 285 7.55 1.59 17.47
C GLU A 285 7.82 2.30 16.14
N ASP A 286 8.80 3.20 16.16
CA ASP A 286 9.22 3.92 14.97
C ASP A 286 9.64 2.94 13.87
N SER A 287 9.04 3.09 12.70
CA SER A 287 9.16 2.11 11.61
C SER A 287 9.35 2.80 10.26
N ILE A 288 10.02 2.09 9.35
CA ILE A 288 9.89 2.37 7.92
C ILE A 288 8.64 1.67 7.40
N VAL A 289 7.96 2.30 6.46
CA VAL A 289 6.86 1.69 5.69
C VAL A 289 7.34 1.57 4.25
N LEU A 290 7.29 0.36 3.72
CA LEU A 290 7.65 0.05 2.35
C LEU A 290 6.37 -0.01 1.53
N ASP A 291 6.17 0.92 0.60
CA ASP A 291 5.16 0.78 -0.44
C ASP A 291 5.82 0.21 -1.70
N ILE A 292 5.24 -0.88 -2.20
CA ILE A 292 5.76 -1.62 -3.34
C ILE A 292 4.66 -1.70 -4.37
N ALA A 293 4.89 -1.15 -5.55
CA ALA A 293 3.96 -1.29 -6.67
C ALA A 293 4.49 -2.32 -7.66
N TYR A 294 3.64 -3.25 -8.07
CA TYR A 294 3.94 -4.17 -9.17
C TYR A 294 2.67 -4.53 -9.94
N TYR A 295 2.90 -5.00 -11.16
CA TYR A 295 1.85 -5.34 -12.11
C TYR A 295 0.84 -6.34 -11.55
N ARG A 296 -0.44 -6.07 -11.81
CA ARG A 296 -1.50 -7.06 -11.66
C ARG A 296 -2.05 -7.42 -13.03
N SER A 297 -1.98 -8.70 -13.39
CA SER A 297 -2.60 -9.17 -14.63
C SER A 297 -4.13 -9.06 -14.54
N ARG A 298 -4.77 -8.74 -15.66
CA ARG A 298 -6.23 -8.87 -15.83
C ARG A 298 -6.63 -10.26 -16.33
N VAL A 299 -5.66 -11.11 -16.63
CA VAL A 299 -5.88 -12.50 -17.04
C VAL A 299 -5.75 -13.37 -15.79
N GLU A 300 -6.80 -14.12 -15.48
CA GLU A 300 -6.84 -15.02 -14.33
C GLU A 300 -5.68 -16.04 -14.37
N GLY A 301 -5.13 -16.37 -13.20
CA GLY A 301 -4.04 -17.33 -13.07
C GLY A 301 -2.65 -16.82 -13.46
N ARG A 302 -2.51 -15.57 -13.95
CA ARG A 302 -1.18 -14.99 -14.22
C ARG A 302 -0.62 -14.26 -13.00
N SER A 303 0.39 -14.86 -12.37
CA SER A 303 1.10 -14.26 -11.23
C SER A 303 2.10 -13.18 -11.65
N ALA A 304 2.22 -12.13 -10.85
CA ALA A 304 3.45 -11.35 -10.81
C ALA A 304 4.54 -12.24 -10.21
N VAL A 305 5.63 -12.45 -10.93
CA VAL A 305 6.74 -13.27 -10.43
C VAL A 305 7.66 -12.38 -9.58
N HIS A 306 8.10 -12.90 -8.43
CA HIS A 306 9.19 -12.39 -7.56
C HIS A 306 8.87 -11.40 -6.41
N ALA A 307 7.65 -10.85 -6.28
CA ALA A 307 7.32 -9.92 -5.18
C ALA A 307 7.19 -10.62 -3.81
N ASP A 308 6.74 -11.88 -3.81
CA ASP A 308 6.32 -12.56 -2.57
C ASP A 308 7.48 -12.85 -1.62
N VAL A 309 8.72 -13.05 -2.11
CA VAL A 309 9.89 -13.30 -1.23
C VAL A 309 10.15 -12.10 -0.33
N LEU A 310 10.07 -10.89 -0.89
CA LEU A 310 10.35 -9.64 -0.18
C LEU A 310 9.26 -9.40 0.86
N GLU A 311 8.00 -9.51 0.47
CA GLU A 311 6.87 -9.33 1.38
C GLU A 311 6.92 -10.35 2.53
N GLN A 312 7.14 -11.65 2.24
CA GLN A 312 7.26 -12.69 3.28
C GLN A 312 8.44 -12.47 4.21
N MET A 313 9.59 -12.01 3.69
CA MET A 313 10.73 -11.67 4.51
C MET A 313 10.42 -10.50 5.45
N ALA A 314 9.79 -9.43 4.96
CA ALA A 314 9.38 -8.32 5.81
C ALA A 314 8.41 -8.78 6.90
N LEU A 315 7.38 -9.56 6.53
CA LEU A 315 6.31 -10.00 7.43
C LEU A 315 6.77 -11.03 8.46
N TYR A 316 7.47 -12.09 8.04
CA TYR A 316 7.74 -13.26 8.88
C TYR A 316 9.15 -13.26 9.48
N LYS A 317 10.18 -12.82 8.74
CA LYS A 317 11.55 -12.77 9.27
C LYS A 317 11.77 -11.55 10.16
N TYR A 318 11.18 -10.41 9.81
CA TYR A 318 11.41 -9.14 10.50
C TYR A 318 10.19 -8.63 11.30
N GLY A 319 9.13 -9.44 11.42
CA GLY A 319 7.95 -9.13 12.23
C GLY A 319 7.13 -7.95 11.70
N GLY A 320 7.22 -7.67 10.40
CA GLY A 320 6.60 -6.49 9.80
C GLY A 320 5.08 -6.50 9.84
N ARG A 321 4.47 -5.31 9.85
CA ARG A 321 3.01 -5.17 9.93
C ARG A 321 2.41 -4.83 8.57
N PRO A 322 1.39 -5.56 8.13
CA PRO A 322 0.76 -5.30 6.85
C PRO A 322 -0.18 -4.10 6.98
N HIS A 323 -0.09 -3.19 6.04
CA HIS A 323 -1.12 -2.18 5.84
C HIS A 323 -2.46 -2.84 5.48
N ARG A 324 -3.45 -2.63 6.34
CA ARG A 324 -4.73 -3.36 6.33
C ARG A 324 -5.58 -3.15 5.07
N GLY A 325 -5.48 -1.97 4.44
CA GLY A 325 -6.22 -1.65 3.21
C GLY A 325 -5.45 -1.85 1.91
N LYS A 326 -4.28 -2.49 1.95
CA LYS A 326 -3.37 -2.62 0.79
C LYS A 326 -2.84 -4.04 0.56
N ASN A 327 -2.66 -4.80 1.65
CA ASN A 327 -2.13 -6.15 1.57
C ASN A 327 -3.22 -7.19 1.29
N ARG A 328 -2.77 -8.36 0.85
CA ARG A 328 -3.59 -9.52 0.53
C ARG A 328 -3.68 -10.44 1.75
N ASN A 329 -4.61 -11.40 1.73
CA ASN A 329 -4.96 -12.23 2.89
C ASN A 329 -3.76 -12.94 3.52
N TYR A 330 -2.82 -13.44 2.72
CA TYR A 330 -1.66 -14.16 3.24
C TYR A 330 -0.83 -13.36 4.25
N ALA A 331 -0.83 -12.02 4.12
CA ALA A 331 -0.09 -11.14 5.00
C ALA A 331 -0.63 -11.08 6.44
N PHE A 332 -1.87 -11.55 6.66
CA PHE A 332 -2.59 -11.52 7.93
C PHE A 332 -2.61 -12.88 8.66
N ASN A 333 -1.79 -13.85 8.26
CA ASN A 333 -1.73 -15.21 8.86
C ASN A 333 -1.40 -15.25 10.37
N ASP A 334 -0.85 -14.16 10.94
CA ASP A 334 -0.52 -14.05 12.36
C ASP A 334 -0.69 -12.59 12.82
N THR A 335 -1.94 -12.18 13.03
CA THR A 335 -2.26 -10.83 13.49
C THR A 335 -2.13 -10.69 15.00
N VAL A 336 -2.44 -11.73 15.77
CA VAL A 336 -2.37 -11.72 17.24
C VAL A 336 -0.94 -11.45 17.72
N GLY A 337 0.06 -12.12 17.14
CA GLY A 337 1.47 -11.90 17.50
C GLY A 337 1.99 -10.50 17.17
N ARG A 338 1.34 -9.78 16.23
CA ARG A 338 1.82 -8.48 15.72
C ARG A 338 1.26 -7.27 16.47
N TYR A 339 0.16 -7.43 17.21
CA TYR A 339 -0.50 -6.33 17.90
C TYR A 339 -0.64 -6.62 19.40
N PRO A 340 0.35 -6.21 20.24
CA PRO A 340 0.35 -6.51 21.67
C PRO A 340 -0.91 -6.05 22.42
N ARG A 341 -1.57 -4.99 21.94
CA ARG A 341 -2.80 -4.42 22.51
C ARG A 341 -4.08 -4.89 21.81
N LEU A 342 -4.01 -5.99 21.07
CA LEU A 342 -5.19 -6.56 20.41
C LEU A 342 -6.24 -6.99 21.44
N GLY A 343 -5.83 -7.55 22.58
CA GLY A 343 -6.76 -7.92 23.66
C GLY A 343 -7.58 -6.73 24.16
N GLU A 344 -6.91 -5.62 24.49
CA GLU A 344 -7.55 -4.36 24.90
C GLU A 344 -8.52 -3.84 23.83
N PHE A 345 -8.15 -3.94 22.55
CA PHE A 345 -9.04 -3.58 21.46
C PHE A 345 -10.30 -4.47 21.39
N LEU A 346 -10.13 -5.78 21.55
CA LEU A 346 -11.24 -6.74 21.53
C LEU A 346 -12.19 -6.56 22.71
N GLU A 347 -11.69 -6.13 23.89
CA GLU A 347 -12.54 -5.76 25.02
C GLU A 347 -13.43 -4.55 24.71
N VAL A 348 -12.89 -3.52 24.04
CA VAL A 348 -13.70 -2.39 23.57
C VAL A 348 -14.72 -2.86 22.52
N LYS A 349 -14.30 -3.71 21.57
CA LYS A 349 -15.21 -4.28 20.56
C LYS A 349 -16.37 -5.01 21.22
N ALA A 350 -16.12 -5.90 22.18
CA ALA A 350 -17.15 -6.67 22.85
C ALA A 350 -18.15 -5.78 23.61
N ARG A 351 -17.70 -4.65 24.17
CA ARG A 351 -18.58 -3.67 24.83
C ARG A 351 -19.40 -2.83 23.84
N PHE A 352 -18.83 -2.53 22.68
CA PHE A 352 -19.44 -1.63 21.71
C PHE A 352 -20.38 -2.35 20.75
N ASP A 353 -20.03 -3.58 20.36
CA ASP A 353 -20.74 -4.38 19.37
C ASP A 353 -20.78 -5.86 19.81
N PRO A 354 -21.53 -6.20 20.87
CA PRO A 354 -21.54 -7.54 21.47
C PRO A 354 -22.09 -8.61 20.53
N ASP A 355 -23.01 -8.24 19.63
CA ASP A 355 -23.63 -9.16 18.67
C ASP A 355 -22.89 -9.20 17.32
N GLY A 356 -21.78 -8.46 17.18
CA GLY A 356 -20.96 -8.46 15.96
C GLY A 356 -21.65 -7.87 14.73
N VAL A 357 -22.57 -6.91 14.91
CA VAL A 357 -23.32 -6.26 13.81
C VAL A 357 -22.39 -5.60 12.79
N PHE A 358 -21.24 -5.09 13.26
CA PHE A 358 -20.23 -4.45 12.42
C PHE A 358 -19.03 -5.36 12.13
N SER A 359 -19.12 -6.65 12.48
CA SER A 359 -18.16 -7.67 12.06
C SER A 359 -18.51 -8.23 10.69
N SER A 360 -17.49 -8.81 10.06
CA SER A 360 -17.55 -9.59 8.84
C SER A 360 -16.62 -10.79 8.99
N GLU A 361 -16.82 -11.82 8.18
CA GLU A 361 -15.91 -12.97 8.13
C GLU A 361 -14.44 -12.53 8.03
N TRP A 362 -14.14 -11.60 7.10
CA TRP A 362 -12.79 -11.11 6.90
C TRP A 362 -12.24 -10.34 8.10
N SER A 363 -13.05 -9.49 8.75
CA SER A 363 -12.58 -8.72 9.90
C SER A 363 -12.30 -9.61 11.12
N ASP A 364 -13.11 -10.65 11.32
CA ASP A 364 -12.94 -11.60 12.42
C ASP A 364 -11.69 -12.47 12.21
N GLN A 365 -11.46 -12.89 10.96
CA GLN A 365 -10.22 -13.56 10.54
C GLN A 365 -8.99 -12.68 10.77
N VAL A 366 -9.00 -11.42 10.34
CA VAL A 366 -7.87 -10.50 10.51
C VAL A 366 -7.66 -10.11 11.97
N LEU A 367 -8.71 -10.12 12.82
CA LEU A 367 -8.57 -9.84 14.25
C LEU A 367 -8.27 -11.10 15.08
N GLY A 368 -8.16 -12.27 14.45
CA GLY A 368 -7.89 -13.53 15.15
C GLY A 368 -9.03 -13.97 16.07
N ILE A 369 -10.27 -13.56 15.77
CA ILE A 369 -11.48 -13.91 16.52
C ILE A 369 -11.98 -15.28 16.08
N GLU A 370 -12.18 -15.47 14.78
CA GLU A 370 -12.68 -16.71 14.20
C GLU A 370 -12.15 -16.91 12.77
N GLY A 371 -11.88 -18.17 12.42
CA GLY A 371 -11.41 -18.56 11.09
C GLY A 371 -9.95 -18.17 10.82
N SER A 372 -9.57 -18.23 9.54
CA SER A 372 -8.28 -17.78 9.06
C SER A 372 -8.46 -16.96 7.80
N PRO A 373 -7.73 -15.84 7.61
CA PRO A 373 -7.76 -15.12 6.34
C PRO A 373 -7.16 -15.96 5.21
N ILE A 374 -6.40 -17.00 5.53
CA ILE A 374 -5.76 -17.89 4.57
C ILE A 374 -6.78 -18.82 3.92
N SER A 375 -6.84 -18.80 2.59
CA SER A 375 -7.64 -19.74 1.82
C SER A 375 -6.73 -20.66 1.01
N MET A 376 -6.69 -21.94 1.37
CA MET A 376 -5.87 -22.98 0.73
C MET A 376 -6.66 -23.66 -0.39
N VAL A 377 -6.87 -22.95 -1.49
CA VAL A 377 -7.57 -23.44 -2.69
C VAL A 377 -6.64 -23.44 -3.90
N PRO A 378 -6.93 -24.22 -4.96
CA PRO A 378 -6.16 -24.15 -6.20
C PRO A 378 -6.00 -22.70 -6.70
N GLY A 379 -4.78 -22.31 -7.06
CA GLY A 379 -4.45 -20.94 -7.49
C GLY A 379 -4.37 -19.88 -6.39
N CYS A 380 -4.53 -20.22 -5.10
CA CYS A 380 -4.58 -19.24 -4.01
C CYS A 380 -3.34 -18.35 -3.90
N ALA A 381 -2.15 -18.85 -4.24
CA ALA A 381 -0.91 -18.08 -4.11
C ALA A 381 -0.81 -17.01 -5.20
N VAL A 382 -1.39 -17.24 -6.38
CA VAL A 382 -1.47 -16.25 -7.48
C VAL A 382 -2.28 -15.02 -7.05
N GLU A 383 -3.39 -15.25 -6.36
CA GLU A 383 -4.27 -14.17 -5.87
C GLU A 383 -3.81 -13.59 -4.51
N GLY A 384 -2.74 -14.14 -3.92
CA GLY A 384 -2.24 -13.76 -2.58
C GLY A 384 -3.21 -14.13 -1.45
N LEU A 385 -3.99 -15.18 -1.63
CA LEU A 385 -4.86 -15.75 -0.61
C LEU A 385 -4.11 -16.67 0.35
N CYS A 386 -2.97 -17.21 -0.08
CA CYS A 386 -2.16 -18.13 0.72
C CYS A 386 -0.66 -17.97 0.41
N THR A 387 0.17 -18.48 1.32
CA THR A 387 1.56 -18.86 1.03
C THR A 387 1.56 -20.31 0.55
N CYS A 388 2.18 -20.59 -0.60
CA CYS A 388 2.08 -21.92 -1.20
C CYS A 388 2.69 -23.02 -0.32
N THR A 389 2.11 -24.22 -0.38
CA THR A 389 2.63 -25.45 0.24
C THR A 389 2.64 -26.61 -0.75
N ASP A 390 1.91 -26.47 -1.86
CA ASP A 390 1.76 -27.42 -2.95
C ASP A 390 1.72 -26.62 -4.27
N ASP A 391 2.08 -27.27 -5.36
CA ASP A 391 2.12 -26.70 -6.71
C ASP A 391 0.74 -26.30 -7.21
N VAL A 392 -0.32 -26.97 -6.72
CA VAL A 392 -1.72 -26.65 -7.06
C VAL A 392 -2.13 -25.22 -6.66
N HIS A 393 -1.39 -24.59 -5.73
CA HIS A 393 -1.65 -23.19 -5.34
C HIS A 393 -1.17 -22.17 -6.39
N PHE A 394 -0.47 -22.62 -7.43
CA PHE A 394 -0.09 -21.81 -8.59
C PHE A 394 -0.83 -22.24 -9.85
N ALA A 395 -0.63 -21.47 -10.93
CA ALA A 395 -1.07 -21.86 -12.25
C ALA A 395 -0.22 -23.02 -12.81
N PRO A 396 -0.77 -23.82 -13.74
CA PRO A 396 -0.02 -24.89 -14.41
C PRO A 396 1.31 -24.39 -15.00
N GLY A 397 2.38 -25.18 -14.80
CA GLY A 397 3.75 -24.84 -15.25
C GLY A 397 4.61 -24.13 -14.20
N TYR A 398 4.05 -23.89 -13.01
CA TYR A 398 4.75 -23.33 -11.85
C TYR A 398 4.71 -24.30 -10.66
N VAL A 399 5.73 -24.22 -9.83
CA VAL A 399 5.89 -25.05 -8.62
C VAL A 399 6.16 -24.17 -7.41
N CYS A 400 5.76 -24.67 -6.24
CA CYS A 400 6.06 -24.08 -4.95
C CYS A 400 7.46 -24.45 -4.51
N SER A 401 8.33 -23.45 -4.44
CA SER A 401 9.72 -23.61 -4.05
C SER A 401 10.09 -22.73 -2.86
N THR A 402 11.27 -22.97 -2.29
CA THR A 402 11.81 -22.17 -1.20
C THR A 402 12.51 -20.91 -1.70
N GLY A 403 12.42 -19.83 -0.95
CA GLY A 403 13.14 -18.59 -1.23
C GLY A 403 14.66 -18.76 -1.20
N THR A 404 15.37 -18.04 -2.07
CA THR A 404 16.83 -18.17 -2.23
C THR A 404 17.65 -17.44 -1.15
N VAL A 405 17.11 -16.36 -0.58
CA VAL A 405 17.76 -15.57 0.50
C VAL A 405 17.09 -15.80 1.86
N TYR A 406 15.78 -16.05 1.84
CA TYR A 406 15.00 -16.43 3.01
C TYR A 406 14.36 -17.81 2.75
N PRO A 407 14.99 -18.91 3.22
CA PRO A 407 14.56 -20.28 2.89
C PRO A 407 13.14 -20.63 3.33
N ASP A 408 12.64 -19.99 4.39
CA ASP A 408 11.28 -20.24 4.88
C ASP A 408 10.20 -19.60 3.99
N ALA A 409 10.58 -18.63 3.14
CA ALA A 409 9.64 -18.08 2.16
C ALA A 409 9.25 -19.14 1.12
N ARG A 410 7.99 -19.13 0.71
CA ARG A 410 7.47 -20.02 -0.32
C ARG A 410 7.07 -19.23 -1.55
N VAL A 411 7.65 -19.58 -2.70
CA VAL A 411 7.70 -18.70 -3.87
C VAL A 411 7.36 -19.48 -5.13
N CYS A 412 6.84 -18.76 -6.11
CA CYS A 412 6.52 -19.30 -7.42
C CYS A 412 7.81 -19.50 -8.24
N SER A 413 8.07 -20.72 -8.71
CA SER A 413 9.18 -21.03 -9.63
C SER A 413 8.66 -21.73 -10.88
N ALA A 414 9.15 -21.34 -12.06
CA ALA A 414 8.83 -22.03 -13.30
C ALA A 414 9.59 -23.37 -13.39
N VAL A 415 8.94 -24.43 -13.87
CA VAL A 415 9.51 -25.79 -13.89
C VAL A 415 10.64 -25.96 -14.91
N GLN A 416 10.64 -25.19 -16.00
CA GLN A 416 11.65 -25.07 -17.07
C GLN A 416 11.41 -23.72 -17.80
N PRO A 417 12.20 -23.24 -18.80
CA PRO A 417 11.79 -22.05 -19.55
C PRO A 417 10.55 -22.41 -20.36
N ALA A 418 9.39 -22.31 -19.73
CA ALA A 418 8.12 -22.46 -20.41
C ALA A 418 8.13 -21.44 -21.56
N PRO A 419 7.74 -21.83 -22.79
CA PRO A 419 7.44 -20.84 -23.80
C PRO A 419 6.40 -19.90 -23.18
N ARG A 420 6.81 -18.64 -22.94
CA ARG A 420 5.91 -17.60 -22.45
C ARG A 420 4.76 -17.56 -23.44
N CYS A 421 3.54 -17.78 -22.98
CA CYS A 421 2.40 -18.09 -23.84
C CYS A 421 2.27 -17.12 -25.02
N ASP A 422 2.69 -17.57 -26.21
CA ASP A 422 2.06 -17.16 -27.45
C ASP A 422 0.60 -17.61 -27.37
N GLY A 423 -0.31 -16.66 -27.51
CA GLY A 423 -1.74 -16.93 -27.44
C GLY A 423 -2.17 -17.83 -28.59
N ALA A 424 -2.29 -19.12 -28.33
CA ALA A 424 -3.29 -19.93 -29.02
C ALA A 424 -4.57 -19.83 -28.18
N ALA A 425 -5.61 -19.24 -28.76
CA ALA A 425 -6.94 -19.18 -28.19
C ALA A 425 -7.37 -20.59 -27.77
N VAL A 426 -7.63 -20.80 -26.49
CA VAL A 426 -8.37 -21.99 -26.05
C VAL A 426 -9.81 -21.76 -26.48
N ASN A 427 -10.20 -22.39 -27.59
CA ASN A 427 -11.59 -22.51 -27.98
C ASN A 427 -12.38 -23.13 -26.83
N SER A 428 -13.49 -22.48 -26.51
CA SER A 428 -14.51 -22.85 -25.55
C SER A 428 -14.76 -24.36 -25.52
N ILE A 429 -14.57 -24.99 -24.35
CA ILE A 429 -15.15 -26.32 -24.10
C ILE A 429 -16.59 -26.11 -23.66
N SER A 430 -17.47 -26.10 -24.65
CA SER A 430 -18.91 -26.28 -24.47
C SER A 430 -19.18 -27.77 -24.22
N HIS A 431 -19.34 -28.18 -22.96
CA HIS A 431 -20.07 -29.41 -22.63
C HIS A 431 -20.71 -29.28 -21.25
N LEU A 432 -21.93 -28.73 -21.24
CA LEU A 432 -22.93 -29.03 -20.23
C LEU A 432 -24.21 -29.41 -20.99
N SER A 433 -24.50 -30.71 -21.02
CA SER A 433 -25.79 -31.24 -21.48
C SER A 433 -26.89 -30.86 -20.48
N PRO A 434 -28.11 -30.53 -20.96
CA PRO A 434 -29.25 -30.25 -20.08
C PRO A 434 -29.99 -31.55 -19.77
N MET A 435 -30.37 -31.76 -18.51
CA MET A 435 -31.38 -32.74 -18.18
C MET A 435 -32.33 -32.19 -17.11
N LEU A 436 -33.62 -32.38 -17.40
CA LEU A 436 -34.80 -32.37 -16.54
C LEU A 436 -35.57 -31.03 -16.42
N ALA A 437 -36.49 -30.84 -17.37
CA ALA A 437 -37.83 -30.34 -17.05
C ALA A 437 -38.85 -31.26 -17.75
N GLY A 438 -39.59 -32.03 -16.94
CA GLY A 438 -40.79 -32.77 -17.35
C GLY A 438 -42.06 -31.94 -17.06
N PRO A 439 -43.22 -32.37 -17.57
CA PRO A 439 -44.22 -31.48 -18.13
C PRO A 439 -45.35 -31.11 -17.16
N THR A 440 -45.87 -29.88 -17.29
CA THR A 440 -47.24 -29.56 -17.77
C THR A 440 -47.39 -28.05 -17.87
#